data_AF-A0A371HRH0-F1
#
_entry.id   AF-A0A371HRH0-F1
#
_cell.length_a   1.000
_cell.length_b   1.000
_cell.length_c   1.000
_cell.angle_alpha   90.00
_cell.angle_beta   90.00
_cell.angle_gamma   90.00
#
_symmetry.space_group_name_H-M   'P 1'
#
loop_
_entity.id
_entity.type
_entity.pdbx_description
1 polymer ?
#
loop_
_entity_poly.entity_id
_entity_poly.type
_entity_poly.pdbx_seq_one_letter_code
_entity_poly.pdbx_strand_id
1 'polypeptide(L)'
;MRREQESYRERRYVEEPRNRYEEEHHRERELRSRFVQASYARDLYNRVQCMYQQSKSVEDYHMDMEVALIRANVLESNETTMAHFLHELNIDILDIVKLYHYASLNDLVHHGIKVEAQ
;
A
#
# COMPACT_ATOMS: atom_id res chain seq x y z
N MET A 1 -43.73 -24.93 -31.17
CA MET A 1 -44.17 -23.91 -30.20
C MET A 1 -43.42 -23.91 -28.85
N ARG A 2 -42.74 -24.98 -28.39
CA ARG A 2 -41.91 -24.93 -27.16
C ARG A 2 -40.45 -24.45 -27.36
N ARG A 3 -39.86 -24.66 -28.55
CA ARG A 3 -38.45 -24.34 -28.83
C ARG A 3 -38.14 -22.85 -29.01
N GLU A 4 -39.15 -22.01 -29.27
CA GLU A 4 -38.95 -20.56 -29.41
C GLU A 4 -38.91 -19.85 -28.04
N GLN A 5 -39.62 -20.35 -27.02
CA GLN A 5 -39.60 -19.74 -25.69
C GLN A 5 -38.27 -19.92 -24.94
N GLU A 6 -37.52 -20.99 -25.23
CA GLU A 6 -36.18 -21.20 -24.68
C GLU A 6 -35.15 -20.22 -25.29
N SER A 7 -35.29 -19.89 -26.57
CA SER A 7 -34.45 -18.89 -27.26
C SER A 7 -34.62 -17.46 -26.73
N TYR A 8 -35.79 -17.14 -26.15
CA TYR A 8 -36.02 -15.87 -25.44
C TYR A 8 -35.50 -15.86 -24.00
N ARG A 9 -35.29 -17.03 -23.38
CA ARG A 9 -34.71 -17.13 -22.03
C ARG A 9 -33.18 -17.10 -22.02
N GLU A 10 -32.54 -17.57 -23.09
CA GLU A 10 -31.08 -17.65 -23.17
C GLU A 10 -30.38 -16.34 -23.58
N ARG A 11 -31.11 -15.38 -24.18
CA ARG A 11 -30.56 -14.05 -24.52
C ARG A 11 -30.54 -13.06 -23.34
N ARG A 12 -30.81 -13.51 -22.11
CA ARG A 12 -30.70 -12.70 -20.88
C ARG A 12 -29.50 -13.10 -20.00
N TYR A 13 -28.51 -13.79 -20.56
CA TYR A 13 -27.33 -14.24 -19.81
C TYR A 13 -26.01 -13.98 -20.53
N VAL A 14 -25.87 -12.85 -21.21
CA VAL A 14 -24.53 -12.35 -21.61
C VAL A 14 -24.50 -10.84 -21.48
N GLU A 15 -24.56 -10.39 -20.24
CA GLU A 15 -23.86 -9.20 -19.75
C GLU A 15 -24.04 -9.25 -18.23
N GLU A 16 -23.14 -9.98 -17.56
CA GLU A 16 -22.95 -9.74 -16.14
C GLU A 16 -22.74 -8.23 -15.97
N PRO A 17 -23.45 -7.56 -15.04
CA PRO A 17 -23.26 -6.15 -14.83
C PRO A 17 -21.79 -5.94 -14.49
N ARG A 18 -21.05 -5.34 -15.43
CA ARG A 18 -19.65 -4.97 -15.26
C ARG A 18 -19.50 -4.39 -13.87
N ASN A 19 -18.72 -5.08 -13.04
CA ASN A 19 -18.71 -4.88 -11.61
C ASN A 19 -18.61 -3.38 -11.32
N ARG A 20 -19.60 -2.81 -10.62
CA ARG A 20 -19.66 -1.37 -10.32
C ARG A 20 -18.35 -0.89 -9.70
N TYR A 21 -17.74 -1.73 -8.87
CA TYR A 21 -16.44 -1.47 -8.27
C TYR A 21 -15.33 -1.36 -9.33
N GLU A 22 -15.30 -2.24 -10.33
CA GLU A 22 -14.34 -2.17 -11.42
C GLU A 22 -14.52 -0.94 -12.30
N GLU A 23 -15.77 -0.53 -12.55
CA GLU A 23 -16.06 0.70 -13.28
C GLU A 23 -15.67 1.96 -12.51
N GLU A 24 -15.94 1.99 -11.21
CA GLU A 24 -15.54 3.09 -10.32
C GLU A 24 -14.01 3.21 -10.27
N HIS A 25 -13.30 2.10 -10.07
CA HIS A 25 -11.84 2.05 -10.13
C HIS A 25 -11.28 2.37 -11.53
N HIS A 26 -12.00 2.05 -12.61
CA HIS A 26 -11.60 2.46 -13.95
C HIS A 26 -11.69 3.98 -14.12
N ARG A 27 -12.82 4.58 -13.71
CA ARG A 27 -13.03 6.03 -13.77
C ARG A 27 -12.04 6.78 -12.89
N GLU A 28 -11.78 6.27 -11.69
CA GLU A 28 -10.78 6.83 -10.77
C GLU A 28 -9.38 6.80 -11.37
N ARG A 29 -8.98 5.70 -12.03
CA ARG A 29 -7.69 5.59 -12.73
C ARG A 29 -7.59 6.56 -13.92
N GLU A 30 -8.64 6.73 -14.70
CA GLU A 30 -8.68 7.70 -15.80
C GLU A 30 -8.59 9.14 -15.31
N LEU A 31 -9.32 9.49 -14.25
CA LEU A 31 -9.25 10.81 -13.64
C LEU A 31 -7.86 11.07 -13.06
N ARG A 32 -7.27 10.09 -12.38
CA ARG A 32 -5.86 10.18 -11.95
C ARG A 32 -4.93 10.41 -13.13
N SER A 33 -5.01 9.63 -14.20
CA SER A 33 -4.14 9.80 -15.37
C SER A 33 -4.26 11.17 -16.05
N ARG A 34 -5.42 11.83 -15.97
CA ARG A 34 -5.66 13.12 -16.64
C ARG A 34 -5.34 14.32 -15.75
N PHE A 35 -5.60 14.22 -14.46
CA PHE A 35 -5.58 15.34 -13.52
C PHE A 35 -4.44 15.27 -12.50
N VAL A 36 -3.81 14.11 -12.32
CA VAL A 36 -2.60 13.96 -11.52
C VAL A 36 -1.40 14.07 -12.46
N GLN A 37 -0.60 15.13 -12.31
CA GLN A 37 0.65 15.25 -13.06
C GLN A 37 1.53 14.01 -12.83
N ALA A 38 2.20 13.51 -13.87
CA ALA A 38 3.13 12.39 -13.75
C ALA A 38 4.24 12.63 -12.71
N SER A 39 4.56 13.90 -12.42
CA SER A 39 5.43 14.30 -11.32
C SER A 39 4.87 13.93 -9.95
N TYR A 40 3.55 13.97 -9.71
CA TYR A 40 2.96 13.64 -8.41
C TYR A 40 3.13 12.17 -8.05
N ALA A 41 2.91 11.25 -9.00
CA ALA A 41 3.15 9.82 -8.77
C ALA A 41 4.64 9.53 -8.54
N ARG A 42 5.51 10.20 -9.30
CA ARG A 42 6.97 10.11 -9.13
C ARG A 42 7.44 10.74 -7.82
N ASP A 43 6.85 11.84 -7.38
CA ASP A 43 7.16 12.51 -6.12
C ASP A 43 6.67 11.69 -4.94
N LEU A 44 5.54 11.00 -5.05
CA LEU A 44 5.07 10.02 -4.07
C LEU A 44 6.02 8.83 -3.97
N TYR A 45 6.42 8.26 -5.11
CA TYR A 45 7.37 7.15 -5.14
C TYR A 45 8.74 7.54 -4.60
N ASN A 46 9.24 8.73 -4.98
CA ASN A 46 10.47 9.30 -4.45
C ASN A 46 10.35 9.61 -2.95
N ARG A 47 9.19 10.05 -2.48
CA ARG A 47 8.99 10.37 -1.07
C ARG A 47 8.97 9.11 -0.21
N VAL A 48 8.37 8.02 -0.69
CA VAL A 48 8.47 6.71 -0.04
C VAL A 48 9.92 6.19 -0.12
N GLN A 49 10.57 6.21 -1.30
CA GLN A 49 11.95 5.72 -1.44
C GLN A 49 13.04 6.55 -0.74
N CYS A 50 12.79 7.81 -0.41
CA CYS A 50 13.76 8.70 0.26
C CYS A 50 13.49 8.86 1.77
N MET A 51 12.57 8.11 2.35
CA MET A 51 12.31 8.09 3.79
C MET A 51 13.33 7.21 4.50
N TYR A 52 14.59 7.64 4.58
CA TYR A 52 15.55 6.98 5.45
C TYR A 52 15.37 7.50 6.88
N GLN A 53 15.46 6.63 7.89
CA GLN A 53 15.40 7.04 9.30
C GLN A 53 16.43 8.15 9.57
N GLN A 54 17.65 8.00 9.04
CA GLN A 54 18.78 8.95 9.18
C GLN A 54 18.93 9.51 10.60
N SER A 55 18.45 10.73 10.85
CA SER A 55 18.55 11.46 12.11
C SER A 55 17.22 11.61 12.85
N LYS A 56 16.15 11.00 12.33
CA LYS A 56 14.82 10.98 12.96
C LYS A 56 14.77 9.83 13.97
N SER A 57 13.95 10.01 15.01
CA SER A 57 13.62 8.90 15.90
C SER A 57 12.87 7.80 15.13
N VAL A 58 12.92 6.57 15.63
CA VAL A 58 12.14 5.45 15.06
C VAL A 58 10.65 5.78 15.05
N GLU A 59 10.16 6.49 16.07
CA GLU A 59 8.76 6.90 16.20
C GLU A 59 8.36 7.95 15.15
N ASP A 60 9.17 9.00 14.97
CA ASP A 60 8.93 10.04 13.95
C ASP A 60 9.00 9.44 12.53
N TYR A 61 9.93 8.52 12.30
CA TYR A 61 10.04 7.79 11.04
C TYR A 61 8.78 6.95 10.75
N HIS A 62 8.29 6.20 11.74
CA HIS A 62 7.08 5.41 11.59
C HIS A 62 5.86 6.28 11.25
N MET A 63 5.71 7.42 11.94
CA MET A 63 4.61 8.35 11.66
C MET A 63 4.68 8.91 10.23
N ASP A 64 5.86 9.30 9.75
CA ASP A 64 6.05 9.77 8.38
C ASP A 64 5.72 8.68 7.35
N MET A 65 6.05 7.42 7.67
CA MET A 65 5.73 6.26 6.85
C MET A 65 4.22 6.03 6.74
N GLU A 66 3.49 6.05 7.85
CA GLU A 66 2.02 5.92 7.85
C GLU A 66 1.37 7.02 7.01
N VAL A 67 1.82 8.27 7.15
CA VAL A 67 1.31 9.40 6.35
C VAL A 67 1.60 9.20 4.87
N ALA A 68 2.78 8.70 4.50
CA ALA A 68 3.14 8.43 3.11
C ALA A 68 2.27 7.32 2.51
N LEU A 69 2.06 6.21 3.24
CA LEU A 69 1.21 5.10 2.82
C LEU A 69 -0.25 5.54 2.59
N ILE A 70 -0.81 6.31 3.52
CA ILE A 70 -2.17 6.87 3.40
C ILE A 70 -2.28 7.76 2.16
N ARG A 71 -1.31 8.65 1.93
CA ARG A 71 -1.33 9.57 0.77
C ARG A 71 -1.15 8.86 -0.56
N ALA A 72 -0.40 7.76 -0.58
CA ALA A 72 -0.20 6.95 -1.77
C ALA A 72 -1.48 6.18 -2.16
N ASN A 73 -2.41 6.01 -1.22
CA ASN A 73 -3.59 5.15 -1.36
C ASN A 73 -3.21 3.73 -1.82
N VAL A 74 -2.03 3.26 -1.38
CA VAL A 74 -1.51 1.93 -1.71
C VAL A 74 -1.97 1.01 -0.60
N LEU A 75 -2.82 0.05 -0.94
CA LEU A 75 -3.14 -1.07 -0.05
C LEU A 75 -1.96 -2.04 -0.12
N GLU A 76 -0.94 -1.80 0.70
CA GLU A 76 0.17 -2.76 0.85
C GLU A 76 -0.21 -3.85 1.84
N SER A 77 0.27 -5.08 1.60
CA SER A 77 0.23 -6.13 2.62
C SER A 77 1.16 -5.79 3.76
N ASN A 78 0.82 -6.22 4.98
CA ASN A 78 1.68 -6.06 6.17
C ASN A 78 3.14 -6.50 5.92
N GLU A 79 3.36 -7.59 5.19
CA GLU A 79 4.72 -8.07 4.84
C GLU A 79 5.50 -7.07 4.00
N THR A 80 4.85 -6.40 3.05
CA THR A 80 5.48 -5.37 2.22
C THR A 80 5.86 -4.17 3.06
N THR A 81 4.94 -3.70 3.90
CA THR A 81 5.22 -2.56 4.79
C THR A 81 6.34 -2.87 5.79
N MET A 82 6.39 -4.09 6.35
CA MET A 82 7.49 -4.52 7.21
C MET A 82 8.83 -4.57 6.47
N ALA A 83 8.87 -5.07 5.23
CA ALA A 83 10.07 -5.11 4.42
C ALA A 83 10.60 -3.70 4.10
N HIS A 84 9.69 -2.76 3.77
CA HIS A 84 10.03 -1.37 3.56
C HIS A 84 10.59 -0.72 4.83
N PHE A 85 9.91 -0.91 5.97
CA PHE A 85 10.36 -0.39 7.26
C PHE A 85 11.78 -0.85 7.62
N LEU A 86 12.08 -2.14 7.41
CA LEU A 86 13.41 -2.71 7.67
C LEU A 86 14.48 -2.21 6.69
N HIS A 87 14.13 -1.95 5.43
CA HIS A 87 15.07 -1.47 4.41
C HIS A 87 15.52 -0.02 4.69
N GLU A 88 14.63 0.79 5.24
CA GLU A 88 14.81 2.22 5.47
C GLU A 88 15.32 2.57 6.88
N LEU A 89 15.30 1.60 7.79
CA LEU A 89 15.83 1.71 9.15
C LEU A 89 17.34 1.96 9.15
N ASN A 90 17.84 2.66 10.17
CA ASN A 90 19.28 2.79 10.38
C ASN A 90 19.91 1.40 10.61
N ILE A 91 21.03 1.11 9.92
CA ILE A 91 21.69 -0.20 9.95
C ILE A 91 22.08 -0.65 11.37
N ASP A 92 22.44 0.30 12.25
CA ASP A 92 22.83 0.01 13.63
C ASP A 92 21.63 -0.50 14.46
N ILE A 93 20.44 0.05 14.19
CA ILE A 93 19.18 -0.38 14.83
C ILE A 93 18.68 -1.66 14.15
N LEU A 94 18.78 -1.74 12.82
CA LEU A 94 18.32 -2.86 12.01
C LEU A 94 18.96 -4.18 12.43
N ASP A 95 20.28 -4.20 12.62
CA ASP A 95 21.01 -5.42 12.98
C ASP A 95 20.55 -5.97 14.33
N ILE A 96 20.17 -5.09 15.26
CA ILE A 96 19.68 -5.49 16.58
C ILE A 96 18.19 -5.88 16.51
N VAL A 97 17.36 -5.12 15.77
CA VAL A 97 15.92 -5.41 15.61
C VAL A 97 15.68 -6.76 14.93
N LYS A 98 16.52 -7.15 13.96
CA LYS A 98 16.45 -8.46 13.28
C LYS A 98 16.68 -9.66 14.21
N LEU A 99 17.28 -9.46 15.38
CA LEU A 99 17.51 -10.53 16.36
C LEU A 99 16.27 -10.82 17.20
N TYR A 100 15.28 -9.93 17.20
CA TYR A 100 14.03 -10.14 17.92
C TYR A 100 12.99 -10.84 17.04
N HIS A 101 12.08 -11.55 17.70
CA HIS A 101 10.89 -12.05 17.03
C HIS A 101 9.89 -10.91 16.82
N TYR A 102 9.37 -10.79 15.60
CA TYR A 102 8.32 -9.86 15.21
C TYR A 102 7.30 -10.57 14.31
N ALA A 103 6.02 -10.28 14.50
CA ALA A 103 4.93 -10.80 13.67
C ALA A 103 4.16 -9.67 12.97
N SER A 104 4.41 -8.42 13.37
CA SER A 104 3.74 -7.24 12.84
C SER A 104 4.69 -6.04 12.79
N LEU A 105 4.31 -5.02 12.01
CA LEU A 105 5.01 -3.74 11.96
C LEU A 105 5.11 -3.09 13.34
N ASN A 106 4.05 -3.20 14.15
CA ASN A 106 4.03 -2.63 15.49
C ASN A 106 5.10 -3.26 16.41
N ASP A 107 5.39 -4.55 16.24
CA ASP A 107 6.48 -5.22 16.98
C ASP A 107 7.85 -4.68 16.55
N LEU A 108 8.04 -4.45 15.24
CA LEU A 108 9.28 -3.87 14.69
C LEU A 108 9.53 -2.46 15.22
N VAL A 109 8.49 -1.62 15.25
CA VAL A 109 8.56 -0.24 15.77
C VAL A 109 8.90 -0.27 17.26
N HIS A 110 8.22 -1.12 18.04
CA HIS A 110 8.49 -1.24 19.47
C HIS A 110 9.93 -1.69 19.76
N HIS A 111 10.43 -2.70 19.03
CA HIS A 111 11.82 -3.13 19.16
C HIS A 111 12.80 -2.04 18.73
N GLY A 112 12.52 -1.33 17.64
CA GLY A 112 13.33 -0.21 17.17
C GLY A 112 13.44 0.92 18.19
N ILE A 113 12.32 1.36 18.77
CA ILE A 113 12.30 2.39 19.83
C ILE A 113 13.11 1.94 21.04
N LYS A 114 12.96 0.67 21.44
CA LYS A 114 13.71 0.12 22.58
C LYS A 114 15.22 0.12 22.32
N VAL A 115 15.65 -0.24 21.12
CA VAL A 115 17.07 -0.25 20.72
C VAL A 115 17.62 1.18 20.62
N GLU A 116 16.85 2.12 20.10
CA GLU A 116 17.25 3.53 20.00
C GLU A 116 17.40 4.20 21.38
N ALA A 117 16.67 3.73 22.39
CA ALA A 117 16.73 4.23 23.76
C ALA A 117 17.85 3.62 24.64
N GLN A 118 18.67 2.70 24.11
CA GLN A 118 19.80 2.09 24.84
C GLN A 118 21.08 2.94 24.74
#